data_AF-A0A2K2U3J1-F1
#
_entry.id   AF-A0A2K2U3J1-F1
#
_cell.length_a   1.000
_cell.length_b   1.000
_cell.length_c   1.000
_cell.angle_alpha   90.00
_cell.angle_beta   90.00
_cell.angle_gamma   90.00
#
_symmetry.space_group_name_H-M   'P 1'
#
loop_
_entity.id
_entity.type
_entity.pdbx_description
1 polymer ?
#
loop_
_entity_poly.entity_id
_entity_poly.type
_entity_poly.pdbx_seq_one_letter_code
_entity_poly.pdbx_strand_id
1 'polypeptide(L)'
;MEGVEQRGFVERWRVVLLRVAAIPFAFFGVGLYRAWLATFFRYNAFPTISVFDYFLFEGAIGVASLALALAARKVAPLWANRTAVLVTGAAMIGGSLLIVVACFALPFPGLKVAGLVAAGGGLGSLILMWAEFYGSLNPLRVALYHAMAIFVGEVVKWLFMGMSVPYLAFFSVTLPFVCLACVRSSMRRLPKRDLPVAMSEGDPKVIPWKPILLMAVCTFAAAFGALPMQVLVPGNVAGAMFVTALVLFGVLSASRWFNFDTIYQLAFPLFIVGFLFVMPTFGGNAQIMALCYDAGYTMLSMYIMIVMSNITYRFGVSAVWINGIERGIRYVVELMGWLMFAGASASLGEEVTSTLYGGVTVVVAVTFAAIFFTERGLSAKWGIVLKDDPMGASAEGRIAIRVSDLSRAYNLSPREEEVLQLIAQGDTVAEIGDVLYVSQGTVKAHINHIYRKCGIHSKSELLELLNDVEKPRRARRRGEVDAGDEERPPA
;
A
#
# COMPACT_ATOMS: atom_id res chain seq x y z
N MET A 1 -5.49 -23.20 35.59
CA MET A 1 -6.12 -22.78 34.32
C MET A 1 -5.17 -22.00 33.42
N GLU A 2 -4.22 -21.22 33.95
CA GLU A 2 -3.20 -20.49 33.17
C GLU A 2 -2.30 -21.36 32.27
N GLY A 3 -1.93 -22.57 32.69
CA GLY A 3 -1.07 -23.47 31.91
C GLY A 3 -1.72 -24.06 30.63
N VAL A 4 -3.06 -24.09 30.56
CA VAL A 4 -3.80 -24.57 29.37
C VAL A 4 -3.96 -23.45 28.34
N GLU A 5 -4.18 -22.21 28.79
CA GLU A 5 -4.18 -21.02 27.92
C GLU A 5 -2.79 -20.72 27.35
N GLN A 6 -1.73 -20.85 28.14
CA GLN A 6 -0.36 -20.67 27.66
C GLN A 6 0.03 -21.71 26.59
N ARG A 7 -0.33 -22.99 26.78
CA ARG A 7 -0.10 -24.02 25.74
C ARG A 7 -0.88 -23.72 24.46
N GLY A 8 -2.14 -23.27 24.58
CA GLY A 8 -2.95 -22.87 23.43
C GLY A 8 -2.40 -21.65 22.68
N PHE A 9 -1.81 -20.69 23.39
CA PHE A 9 -1.15 -19.53 22.80
C PHE A 9 0.13 -19.92 22.04
N VAL A 10 1.01 -20.70 22.67
CA VAL A 10 2.28 -21.13 22.06
C VAL A 10 2.03 -22.00 20.82
N GLU A 11 1.10 -22.96 20.89
CA GLU A 11 0.76 -23.81 19.74
C GLU A 11 0.16 -22.98 18.59
N ARG A 12 -0.68 -21.99 18.91
CA ARG A 12 -1.24 -21.06 17.91
C ARG A 12 -0.14 -20.26 17.21
N TRP A 13 0.79 -19.68 17.97
CA TRP A 13 1.91 -18.93 17.38
C TRP A 13 2.86 -19.82 16.60
N ARG A 14 3.07 -21.07 17.03
CA ARG A 14 3.86 -22.05 16.28
C ARG A 14 3.24 -22.32 14.90
N VAL A 15 1.93 -22.54 14.82
CA VAL A 15 1.21 -22.73 13.55
C VAL A 15 1.30 -21.48 12.68
N VAL A 16 1.14 -20.30 13.27
CA VAL A 16 1.25 -19.02 12.54
C VAL A 16 2.66 -18.82 11.98
N LEU A 17 3.70 -19.07 12.77
CA LEU A 17 5.09 -18.95 12.32
C LEU A 17 5.44 -19.96 11.22
N LEU A 18 4.96 -21.20 11.33
CA LEU A 18 5.13 -22.19 10.25
C LEU A 18 4.45 -21.74 8.96
N ARG A 19 3.28 -21.10 9.04
CA ARG A 19 2.59 -20.53 7.87
C ARG A 19 3.34 -19.35 7.27
N VAL A 20 3.90 -18.47 8.10
CA VAL A 20 4.73 -17.35 7.65
C VAL A 20 6.02 -17.86 6.99
N ALA A 21 6.65 -18.90 7.56
CA ALA A 21 7.83 -19.53 6.98
C ALA A 21 7.55 -20.22 5.62
N ALA A 22 6.31 -20.64 5.39
CA ALA A 22 5.88 -21.22 4.12
C ALA A 22 5.62 -20.17 3.02
N ILE A 23 5.69 -18.86 3.33
CA ILE A 23 5.45 -17.81 2.36
C ILE A 23 6.61 -17.78 1.33
N PRO A 24 6.32 -17.82 0.03
CA PRO A 24 7.37 -17.82 -0.98
C PRO A 24 8.24 -16.57 -0.91
N PHE A 25 9.57 -16.75 -0.92
CA PHE A 25 10.55 -15.66 -1.01
C PHE A 25 10.24 -14.65 -2.14
N ALA A 26 9.63 -15.13 -3.22
CA ALA A 26 9.23 -14.31 -4.35
C ALA A 26 8.40 -13.08 -3.95
N PHE A 27 7.57 -13.16 -2.89
CA PHE A 27 6.71 -12.05 -2.45
C PHE A 27 7.50 -10.89 -1.81
N PHE A 28 8.77 -11.08 -1.49
CA PHE A 28 9.61 -10.06 -0.85
C PHE A 28 10.33 -9.14 -1.84
N GLY A 29 10.08 -9.26 -3.15
CA GLY A 29 10.78 -8.47 -4.17
C GLY A 29 10.61 -6.95 -4.03
N VAL A 30 9.54 -6.48 -3.36
CA VAL A 30 9.40 -5.06 -3.01
C VAL A 30 10.46 -4.57 -2.04
N GLY A 31 10.83 -5.39 -1.06
CA GLY A 31 11.94 -5.10 -0.16
C GLY A 31 13.28 -5.03 -0.89
N LEU A 32 13.47 -5.94 -1.85
CA LEU A 32 14.71 -6.03 -2.62
C LEU A 32 14.93 -4.80 -3.50
N TYR A 33 13.90 -4.30 -4.20
CA TYR A 33 14.09 -3.08 -5.00
C TYR A 33 14.29 -1.84 -4.12
N ARG A 34 13.69 -1.80 -2.91
CA ARG A 34 13.95 -0.71 -1.94
C ARG A 34 15.39 -0.73 -1.45
N ALA A 35 15.92 -1.93 -1.16
CA ALA A 35 17.32 -2.09 -0.80
C ALA A 35 18.25 -1.73 -1.97
N TRP A 36 17.88 -2.11 -3.21
CA TRP A 36 18.59 -1.72 -4.43
C TRP A 36 18.63 -0.20 -4.62
N LEU A 37 17.52 0.51 -4.44
CA LEU A 37 17.46 1.98 -4.51
C LEU A 37 18.47 2.62 -3.54
N ALA A 38 18.56 2.08 -2.32
CA ALA A 38 19.49 2.57 -1.30
C ALA A 38 20.97 2.33 -1.65
N THR A 39 21.31 1.51 -2.65
CA THR A 39 22.71 1.28 -3.03
C THR A 39 23.34 2.50 -3.69
N PHE A 40 22.66 3.13 -4.67
CA PHE A 40 23.21 4.26 -5.44
C PHE A 40 23.34 5.52 -4.61
N PHE A 41 22.40 5.78 -3.72
CA PHE A 41 22.35 7.02 -2.92
C PHE A 41 23.15 6.93 -1.62
N ARG A 42 24.08 5.96 -1.54
CA ARG A 42 25.22 6.05 -0.64
C ARG A 42 26.26 6.99 -1.25
N TYR A 43 26.12 8.28 -0.98
CA TYR A 43 27.01 9.33 -1.49
C TYR A 43 28.50 9.04 -1.23
N ASN A 44 28.83 8.36 -0.11
CA ASN A 44 30.20 7.95 0.20
C ASN A 44 30.72 6.76 -0.65
N ALA A 45 29.83 5.92 -1.18
CA ALA A 45 30.19 4.74 -1.94
C ALA A 45 30.32 5.03 -3.45
N PHE A 46 29.52 5.97 -3.98
CA PHE A 46 29.52 6.36 -5.38
C PHE A 46 29.96 7.83 -5.51
N PRO A 47 31.26 8.10 -5.78
CA PRO A 47 31.88 9.41 -5.58
C PRO A 47 31.34 10.54 -6.48
N THR A 48 30.71 10.20 -7.61
CA THR A 48 30.16 11.18 -8.55
C THR A 48 28.64 11.37 -8.42
N ILE A 49 27.98 10.67 -7.48
CA ILE A 49 26.55 10.79 -7.24
C ILE A 49 26.31 11.91 -6.23
N SER A 50 25.43 12.83 -6.59
CA SER A 50 25.04 14.00 -5.84
C SER A 50 23.53 13.99 -5.52
N VAL A 51 23.09 14.93 -4.69
CA VAL A 51 21.68 15.11 -4.37
C VAL A 51 20.83 15.42 -5.62
N PHE A 52 21.38 16.13 -6.61
CA PHE A 52 20.69 16.38 -7.88
C PHE A 52 20.44 15.09 -8.67
N ASP A 53 21.35 14.11 -8.57
CA ASP A 53 21.21 12.82 -9.24
C ASP A 53 20.05 12.00 -8.63
N TYR A 54 19.81 12.15 -7.31
CA TYR A 54 18.63 11.58 -6.64
C TYR A 54 17.33 12.12 -7.23
N PHE A 55 17.20 13.44 -7.35
CA PHE A 55 16.01 14.05 -7.94
C PHE A 55 15.80 13.70 -9.41
N LEU A 56 16.88 13.60 -10.17
CA LEU A 56 16.80 13.14 -11.56
C LEU A 56 16.28 11.71 -11.64
N PHE A 57 16.77 10.83 -10.75
CA PHE A 57 16.35 9.44 -10.68
C PHE A 57 14.88 9.30 -10.26
N GLU A 58 14.47 9.91 -9.15
CA GLU A 58 13.09 9.89 -8.66
C GLU A 58 12.13 10.56 -9.66
N GLY A 59 12.56 11.65 -10.30
CA GLY A 59 11.83 12.30 -11.39
C GLY A 59 11.60 11.35 -12.58
N ALA A 60 12.61 10.56 -12.95
CA ALA A 60 12.47 9.54 -14.00
C ALA A 60 11.47 8.44 -13.61
N ILE A 61 11.42 8.02 -12.33
CA ILE A 61 10.39 7.11 -11.82
C ILE A 61 9.00 7.73 -12.01
N GLY A 62 8.82 8.98 -11.59
CA GLY A 62 7.55 9.70 -11.68
C GLY A 62 7.05 9.85 -13.13
N VAL A 63 7.92 10.30 -14.04
CA VAL A 63 7.61 10.47 -15.46
C VAL A 63 7.27 9.13 -16.12
N ALA A 64 8.06 8.09 -15.88
CA ALA A 64 7.80 6.76 -16.44
C ALA A 64 6.49 6.18 -15.89
N SER A 65 6.22 6.34 -14.60
CA SER A 65 4.98 5.85 -13.97
C SER A 65 3.75 6.55 -14.53
N LEU A 66 3.81 7.87 -14.71
CA LEU A 66 2.72 8.66 -15.31
C LEU A 66 2.51 8.31 -16.78
N ALA A 67 3.59 8.16 -17.55
CA ALA A 67 3.53 7.77 -18.96
C ALA A 67 2.89 6.37 -19.12
N LEU A 68 3.25 5.42 -18.26
CA LEU A 68 2.64 4.09 -18.23
C LEU A 68 1.17 4.13 -17.79
N ALA A 69 0.80 5.03 -16.87
CA ALA A 69 -0.59 5.25 -16.49
C ALA A 69 -1.42 5.75 -17.69
N LEU A 70 -0.92 6.76 -18.41
CA LEU A 70 -1.60 7.29 -19.60
C LEU A 70 -1.67 6.25 -20.73
N ALA A 71 -0.67 5.39 -20.85
CA ALA A 71 -0.62 4.29 -21.81
C ALA A 71 -1.32 3.01 -21.30
N ALA A 72 -1.90 2.99 -20.10
CA ALA A 72 -2.34 1.76 -19.41
C ALA A 72 -3.28 0.90 -20.27
N ARG A 73 -4.16 1.52 -21.08
CA ARG A 73 -5.04 0.83 -22.03
C ARG A 73 -4.32 -0.09 -23.02
N LYS A 74 -3.10 0.28 -23.42
CA LYS A 74 -2.31 -0.47 -24.42
C LYS A 74 -1.30 -1.41 -23.80
N VAL A 75 -0.83 -1.10 -22.59
CA VAL A 75 0.31 -1.80 -21.98
C VAL A 75 -0.06 -2.69 -20.81
N ALA A 76 -1.20 -2.46 -20.16
CA ALA A 76 -1.66 -3.26 -19.04
C ALA A 76 -2.32 -4.57 -19.54
N PRO A 77 -2.07 -5.71 -18.88
CA PRO A 77 -1.24 -5.84 -17.68
C PRO A 77 0.26 -5.89 -17.99
N LEU A 78 1.05 -5.10 -17.27
CA LEU A 78 2.48 -4.92 -17.50
C LEU A 78 3.26 -6.21 -17.30
N TRP A 79 2.89 -7.02 -16.30
CA TRP A 79 3.59 -8.27 -16.00
C TRP A 79 3.50 -9.31 -17.14
N ALA A 80 2.43 -9.30 -17.92
CA ALA A 80 2.20 -10.23 -19.02
C ALA A 80 2.81 -9.74 -20.35
N ASN A 81 2.96 -8.42 -20.49
CA ASN A 81 3.53 -7.79 -21.67
C ASN A 81 5.05 -8.06 -21.74
N ARG A 82 5.46 -8.93 -22.67
CA ARG A 82 6.87 -9.32 -22.85
C ARG A 82 7.77 -8.11 -23.13
N THR A 83 7.31 -7.17 -23.93
CA THR A 83 8.07 -5.98 -24.27
C THR A 83 8.27 -5.09 -23.04
N ALA A 84 7.21 -4.88 -22.24
CA ALA A 84 7.33 -4.11 -21.00
C ALA A 84 8.34 -4.75 -20.04
N VAL A 85 8.24 -6.07 -19.80
CA VAL A 85 9.16 -6.81 -18.92
C VAL A 85 10.61 -6.73 -19.41
N LEU A 86 10.85 -6.88 -20.73
CA LEU A 86 12.19 -6.80 -21.31
C LEU A 86 12.77 -5.38 -21.21
N VAL A 87 11.97 -4.37 -21.54
CA VAL A 87 12.37 -2.96 -21.45
C VAL A 87 12.69 -2.60 -19.99
N THR A 88 11.86 -3.01 -19.03
CA THR A 88 12.10 -2.79 -17.60
C THR A 88 13.41 -3.44 -17.13
N GLY A 89 13.64 -4.70 -17.50
CA GLY A 89 14.90 -5.37 -17.19
C GLY A 89 16.11 -4.68 -17.80
N ALA A 90 16.07 -4.41 -19.10
CA ALA A 90 17.15 -3.74 -19.82
C ALA A 90 17.44 -2.34 -19.25
N ALA A 91 16.41 -1.57 -18.92
CA ALA A 91 16.52 -0.23 -18.36
C ALA A 91 17.13 -0.25 -16.94
N MET A 92 16.66 -1.15 -16.07
CA MET A 92 17.20 -1.25 -14.70
C MET A 92 18.64 -1.78 -14.68
N ILE A 93 18.91 -2.88 -15.38
CA ILE A 93 20.22 -3.55 -15.38
C ILE A 93 21.23 -2.71 -16.16
N GLY A 94 20.86 -2.30 -17.38
CA GLY A 94 21.66 -1.42 -18.21
C GLY A 94 21.92 -0.09 -17.53
N GLY A 95 20.89 0.54 -16.96
CA GLY A 95 21.04 1.79 -16.21
C GLY A 95 21.97 1.65 -15.01
N SER A 96 21.85 0.57 -14.24
CA SER A 96 22.75 0.28 -13.11
C SER A 96 24.21 0.11 -13.56
N LEU A 97 24.42 -0.63 -14.65
CA LEU A 97 25.75 -0.83 -15.24
C LEU A 97 26.34 0.50 -15.72
N LEU A 98 25.55 1.33 -16.40
CA LEU A 98 25.96 2.65 -16.85
C LEU A 98 26.37 3.55 -15.67
N ILE A 99 25.62 3.52 -14.56
CA ILE A 99 25.97 4.27 -13.34
C ILE A 99 27.30 3.77 -12.76
N VAL A 100 27.49 2.45 -12.62
CA VAL A 100 28.73 1.85 -12.09
C VAL A 100 29.93 2.20 -12.97
N VAL A 101 29.80 2.03 -14.29
CA VAL A 101 30.87 2.39 -15.25
C VAL A 101 31.16 3.89 -15.19
N ALA A 102 30.13 4.73 -15.09
CA ALA A 102 30.30 6.18 -14.98
C ALA A 102 31.02 6.59 -13.68
N CYS A 103 30.78 5.90 -12.57
CA CYS A 103 31.37 6.27 -11.28
C CYS A 103 32.82 5.78 -11.12
N PHE A 104 33.16 4.61 -11.67
CA PHE A 104 34.45 3.95 -11.35
C PHE A 104 35.39 3.74 -12.53
N ALA A 105 34.90 3.78 -13.77
CA ALA A 105 35.74 3.49 -14.94
C ALA A 105 35.88 4.71 -15.86
N LEU A 106 34.76 5.33 -16.24
CA LEU A 106 34.69 6.42 -17.22
C LEU A 106 33.82 7.56 -16.67
N PRO A 107 34.38 8.57 -16.00
CA PRO A 107 33.63 9.65 -15.36
C PRO A 107 33.05 10.65 -16.38
N PHE A 108 32.17 10.16 -17.26
CA PHE A 108 31.43 10.95 -18.23
C PHE A 108 30.03 11.29 -17.68
N PRO A 109 29.71 12.56 -17.44
CA PRO A 109 28.42 12.97 -16.86
C PRO A 109 27.21 12.50 -17.67
N GLY A 110 27.31 12.50 -19.00
CA GLY A 110 26.22 12.03 -19.87
C GLY A 110 25.89 10.55 -19.69
N LEU A 111 26.90 9.72 -19.41
CA LEU A 111 26.71 8.28 -19.15
C LEU A 111 25.97 8.07 -17.83
N LYS A 112 26.35 8.84 -16.80
CA LYS A 112 25.68 8.84 -15.49
C LYS A 112 24.22 9.24 -15.62
N VAL A 113 23.93 10.36 -16.30
CA VAL A 113 22.56 10.87 -16.52
C VAL A 113 21.72 9.84 -17.27
N ALA A 114 22.23 9.27 -18.37
CA ALA A 114 21.54 8.22 -19.11
C ALA A 114 21.25 6.99 -18.22
N GLY A 115 22.22 6.59 -17.40
CA GLY A 115 22.07 5.49 -16.45
C GLY A 115 20.99 5.76 -15.39
N LEU A 116 20.98 6.94 -14.79
CA LEU A 116 19.99 7.35 -13.78
C LEU A 116 18.57 7.40 -14.34
N VAL A 117 18.39 7.99 -15.54
CA VAL A 117 17.08 8.07 -16.19
C VAL A 117 16.58 6.68 -16.58
N ALA A 118 17.45 5.82 -17.14
CA ALA A 118 17.09 4.45 -17.50
C ALA A 118 16.75 3.60 -16.26
N ALA A 119 17.59 3.65 -15.22
CA ALA A 119 17.37 2.88 -14.00
C ALA A 119 16.12 3.34 -13.22
N GLY A 120 15.91 4.66 -13.10
CA GLY A 120 14.71 5.24 -12.49
C GLY A 120 13.44 4.93 -13.28
N GLY A 121 13.46 5.12 -14.60
CA GLY A 121 12.32 4.78 -15.45
C GLY A 121 11.95 3.28 -15.41
N GLY A 122 12.96 2.41 -15.41
CA GLY A 122 12.79 0.98 -15.23
C GLY A 122 12.18 0.63 -13.86
N LEU A 123 12.66 1.26 -12.78
CA LEU A 123 12.09 1.07 -11.45
C LEU A 123 10.61 1.51 -11.40
N GLY A 124 10.25 2.62 -12.04
CA GLY A 124 8.84 3.05 -12.15
C GLY A 124 7.94 1.97 -12.76
N SER A 125 8.38 1.34 -13.84
CA SER A 125 7.64 0.21 -14.43
C SER A 125 7.56 -1.00 -13.49
N LEU A 126 8.66 -1.36 -12.82
CA LEU A 126 8.70 -2.47 -11.87
C LEU A 126 7.75 -2.25 -10.68
N ILE A 127 7.70 -1.03 -10.15
CA ILE A 127 6.77 -0.65 -9.07
C ILE A 127 5.32 -0.88 -9.51
N LEU A 128 4.96 -0.54 -10.75
CA LEU A 128 3.62 -0.76 -11.28
C LEU A 128 3.29 -2.25 -11.48
N MET A 129 4.27 -3.08 -11.88
CA MET A 129 4.08 -4.55 -11.90
C MET A 129 3.83 -5.11 -10.49
N TRP A 130 4.48 -4.56 -9.47
CA TRP A 130 4.19 -4.93 -8.07
C TRP A 130 2.84 -4.42 -7.60
N ALA A 131 2.41 -3.24 -8.06
CA ALA A 131 1.09 -2.71 -7.78
C ALA A 131 -0.02 -3.59 -8.38
N GLU A 132 0.20 -4.14 -9.59
CA GLU A 132 -0.69 -5.17 -10.16
C GLU A 132 -0.79 -6.40 -9.25
N PHE A 133 0.34 -6.88 -8.72
CA PHE A 133 0.35 -8.07 -7.84
C PHE A 133 -0.43 -7.81 -6.54
N TYR A 134 -0.20 -6.67 -5.89
CA TYR A 134 -0.94 -6.33 -4.68
C TYR A 134 -2.40 -6.00 -4.95
N GLY A 135 -2.72 -5.40 -6.09
CA GLY A 135 -4.10 -5.14 -6.52
C GLY A 135 -4.92 -6.42 -6.74
N SER A 136 -4.27 -7.53 -7.06
CA SER A 136 -4.89 -8.87 -7.14
C SER A 136 -5.13 -9.54 -5.78
N LEU A 137 -4.66 -8.93 -4.68
CA LEU A 137 -4.72 -9.52 -3.36
C LEU A 137 -5.72 -8.78 -2.46
N ASN A 138 -6.32 -9.57 -1.57
CA ASN A 138 -7.09 -9.03 -0.47
C ASN A 138 -6.24 -8.05 0.39
N PRO A 139 -6.81 -6.92 0.86
CA PRO A 139 -6.12 -5.92 1.69
C PRO A 139 -5.32 -6.46 2.88
N LEU A 140 -5.82 -7.49 3.57
CA LEU A 140 -5.12 -8.08 4.72
C LEU A 140 -3.86 -8.82 4.26
N ARG A 141 -3.92 -9.52 3.11
CA ARG A 141 -2.75 -10.15 2.49
C ARG A 141 -1.76 -9.10 1.99
N VAL A 142 -2.25 -8.00 1.42
CA VAL A 142 -1.40 -6.86 1.03
C VAL A 142 -0.67 -6.31 2.24
N ALA A 143 -1.37 -6.03 3.33
CA ALA A 143 -0.76 -5.55 4.58
C ALA A 143 0.34 -6.51 5.08
N LEU A 144 0.06 -7.81 5.11
CA LEU A 144 1.02 -8.83 5.54
C LEU A 144 2.25 -8.90 4.63
N TYR A 145 2.04 -9.11 3.33
CA TYR A 145 3.12 -9.34 2.37
C TYR A 145 3.96 -8.09 2.16
N HIS A 146 3.32 -6.92 2.13
CA HIS A 146 4.02 -5.64 2.00
C HIS A 146 4.83 -5.31 3.26
N ALA A 147 4.28 -5.55 4.46
CA ALA A 147 5.03 -5.37 5.71
C ALA A 147 6.26 -6.28 5.79
N MET A 148 6.11 -7.57 5.46
CA MET A 148 7.25 -8.50 5.43
C MET A 148 8.27 -8.10 4.38
N ALA A 149 7.83 -7.71 3.18
CA ALA A 149 8.73 -7.27 2.12
C ALA A 149 9.56 -6.06 2.56
N ILE A 150 8.93 -5.04 3.15
CA ILE A 150 9.65 -3.86 3.67
C ILE A 150 10.61 -4.27 4.78
N PHE A 151 10.18 -5.08 5.75
CA PHE A 151 11.05 -5.53 6.84
C PHE A 151 12.31 -6.24 6.32
N VAL A 152 12.15 -7.18 5.38
CA VAL A 152 13.28 -7.85 4.72
C VAL A 152 14.15 -6.85 3.95
N GLY A 153 13.55 -5.91 3.25
CA GLY A 153 14.26 -4.85 2.53
C GLY A 153 15.13 -3.98 3.44
N GLU A 154 14.61 -3.58 4.61
CA GLU A 154 15.37 -2.80 5.59
C GLU A 154 16.52 -3.61 6.21
N VAL A 155 16.33 -4.92 6.44
CA VAL A 155 17.44 -5.81 6.84
C VAL A 155 18.52 -5.87 5.77
N VAL A 156 18.15 -6.03 4.49
CA VAL A 156 19.12 -6.05 3.38
C VAL A 156 19.83 -4.69 3.24
N LYS A 157 19.10 -3.58 3.38
CA LYS A 157 19.66 -2.22 3.37
C LYS A 157 20.64 -2.02 4.53
N TRP A 158 20.34 -2.53 5.72
CA TRP A 158 21.26 -2.52 6.86
C TRP A 158 22.52 -3.37 6.60
N LEU A 159 22.38 -4.54 5.97
CA LEU A 159 23.54 -5.34 5.56
C LEU A 159 24.41 -4.57 4.55
N PHE A 160 23.78 -3.94 3.54
CA PHE A 160 24.49 -3.07 2.60
C PHE A 160 25.20 -1.93 3.30
N MET A 161 24.76 -1.51 4.50
CA MET A 161 25.46 -0.48 5.23
C MET A 161 26.90 -0.86 5.58
N GLY A 162 27.14 -2.14 5.89
CA GLY A 162 28.45 -2.65 6.28
C GLY A 162 29.34 -3.13 5.12
N MET A 163 28.84 -3.11 3.88
CA MET A 163 29.53 -3.72 2.74
C MET A 163 30.49 -2.76 2.03
N SER A 164 31.59 -3.30 1.49
CA SER A 164 32.55 -2.55 0.67
C SER A 164 31.98 -2.22 -0.72
N VAL A 165 32.51 -1.16 -1.33
CA VAL A 165 32.07 -0.60 -2.61
C VAL A 165 31.98 -1.63 -3.75
N PRO A 166 32.94 -2.56 -3.96
CA PRO A 166 32.84 -3.53 -5.05
C PRO A 166 31.61 -4.44 -4.96
N TYR A 167 31.22 -4.84 -3.74
CA TYR A 167 30.02 -5.65 -3.57
C TYR A 167 28.75 -4.82 -3.80
N LEU A 168 28.73 -3.54 -3.39
CA LEU A 168 27.60 -2.66 -3.68
C LEU A 168 27.40 -2.47 -5.19
N ALA A 169 28.48 -2.31 -5.96
CA ALA A 169 28.42 -2.26 -7.41
C ALA A 169 27.94 -3.58 -8.04
N PHE A 170 28.32 -4.72 -7.47
CA PHE A 170 27.81 -6.02 -7.90
C PHE A 170 26.30 -6.17 -7.63
N PHE A 171 25.84 -5.82 -6.43
CA PHE A 171 24.43 -5.91 -6.06
C PHE A 171 23.56 -4.90 -6.79
N SER A 172 24.07 -3.71 -7.13
CA SER A 172 23.33 -2.73 -7.93
C SER A 172 22.98 -3.26 -9.33
N VAL A 173 23.83 -4.10 -9.93
CA VAL A 173 23.57 -4.70 -11.25
C VAL A 173 22.74 -5.99 -11.17
N THR A 174 22.94 -6.80 -10.12
CA THR A 174 22.32 -8.13 -10.01
C THR A 174 20.93 -8.13 -9.36
N LEU A 175 20.66 -7.27 -8.37
CA LEU A 175 19.36 -7.22 -7.69
C LEU A 175 18.16 -6.94 -8.61
N PRO A 176 18.26 -6.09 -9.65
CA PRO A 176 17.17 -5.88 -10.60
C PRO A 176 16.68 -7.19 -11.25
N PHE A 177 17.60 -8.11 -11.58
CA PHE A 177 17.23 -9.43 -12.10
C PHE A 177 16.39 -10.22 -11.10
N VAL A 178 16.81 -10.22 -9.83
CA VAL A 178 16.09 -10.91 -8.75
C VAL A 178 14.72 -10.28 -8.55
N CYS A 179 14.62 -8.95 -8.55
CA CYS A 179 13.34 -8.24 -8.37
C CYS A 179 12.34 -8.55 -9.50
N LEU A 180 12.82 -8.58 -10.75
CA LEU A 180 12.00 -8.91 -11.92
C LEU A 180 11.59 -10.38 -11.93
N ALA A 181 12.48 -11.29 -11.53
CA ALA A 181 12.16 -12.70 -11.34
C ALA A 181 11.12 -12.89 -10.23
N CYS A 182 11.25 -12.17 -9.12
CA CYS A 182 10.33 -12.20 -7.99
C CYS A 182 8.92 -11.77 -8.39
N VAL A 183 8.73 -10.65 -9.09
CA VAL A 183 7.37 -10.22 -9.50
C VAL A 183 6.72 -11.22 -10.45
N ARG A 184 7.48 -11.75 -11.43
CA ARG A 184 6.96 -12.76 -12.38
C ARG A 184 6.63 -14.08 -11.68
N SER A 185 7.47 -14.51 -10.75
CA SER A 185 7.26 -15.70 -9.93
C SER A 185 6.06 -15.53 -8.99
N SER A 186 5.81 -14.31 -8.50
CA SER A 186 4.68 -13.99 -7.64
C SER A 186 3.36 -14.04 -8.40
N MET A 187 3.30 -13.42 -9.58
CA MET A 187 2.13 -13.45 -10.47
C MET A 187 1.76 -14.89 -10.89
N ARG A 188 2.75 -15.73 -11.23
CA ARG A 188 2.51 -17.13 -11.62
C ARG A 188 1.93 -18.01 -10.51
N ARG A 189 2.02 -17.59 -9.25
CA ARG A 189 1.45 -18.31 -8.10
C ARG A 189 0.00 -17.90 -7.80
N LEU A 190 -0.51 -16.85 -8.43
CA LEU A 190 -1.91 -16.46 -8.28
C LEU A 190 -2.84 -17.40 -9.07
N PRO A 191 -4.04 -17.70 -8.56
CA PRO A 191 -5.10 -18.34 -9.34
C PRO A 191 -5.41 -17.54 -10.61
N LYS A 192 -5.77 -18.22 -11.70
CA LYS A 192 -6.03 -17.57 -13.00
C LYS A 192 -7.11 -16.48 -12.92
N ARG A 193 -8.08 -16.64 -12.01
CA ARG A 193 -9.17 -15.67 -11.79
C ARG A 193 -8.69 -14.36 -11.17
N ASP A 194 -7.67 -14.42 -10.32
CA ASP A 194 -7.17 -13.26 -9.59
C ASP A 194 -6.12 -12.48 -10.39
N LEU A 195 -5.74 -12.98 -11.58
CA LEU A 195 -4.76 -12.32 -12.42
C LEU A 195 -5.29 -10.98 -12.95
N PRO A 196 -4.45 -9.93 -13.02
CA PRO A 196 -4.84 -8.65 -13.58
C PRO A 196 -5.34 -8.80 -15.02
N VAL A 197 -6.53 -8.27 -15.29
CA VAL A 197 -7.15 -8.28 -16.62
C VAL A 197 -6.68 -7.06 -17.43
N ALA A 198 -6.61 -7.22 -18.76
CA ALA A 198 -6.30 -6.11 -19.66
C ALA A 198 -7.38 -5.03 -19.60
N MET A 199 -6.95 -3.77 -19.58
CA MET A 199 -7.86 -2.64 -19.47
C MET A 199 -8.68 -2.48 -20.76
N SER A 200 -10.00 -2.47 -20.65
CA SER A 200 -10.95 -2.42 -21.76
C SER A 200 -11.55 -1.03 -22.01
N GLU A 201 -12.18 -0.86 -23.17
CA GLU A 201 -12.90 0.37 -23.52
C GLU A 201 -14.25 0.38 -22.78
N GLY A 202 -14.30 1.10 -21.66
CA GLY A 202 -15.45 1.14 -20.75
C GLY A 202 -15.08 0.96 -19.28
N ASP A 203 -13.84 0.52 -19.00
CA ASP A 203 -13.38 0.33 -17.63
C ASP A 203 -13.45 1.64 -16.80
N PRO A 204 -13.87 1.54 -15.54
CA PRO A 204 -14.05 2.71 -14.68
C PRO A 204 -12.71 3.43 -14.45
N LYS A 205 -12.59 4.65 -14.97
CA LYS A 205 -11.45 5.55 -14.70
C LYS A 205 -11.64 6.31 -13.39
N VAL A 206 -11.73 5.55 -12.30
CA VAL A 206 -11.84 6.12 -10.97
C VAL A 206 -10.49 6.67 -10.55
N ILE A 207 -10.47 7.92 -10.08
CA ILE A 207 -9.31 8.54 -9.48
C ILE A 207 -9.61 8.78 -8.00
N PRO A 208 -8.94 8.08 -7.07
CA PRO A 208 -9.11 8.32 -5.64
C PRO A 208 -8.34 9.59 -5.25
N TRP A 209 -8.96 10.75 -5.48
CA TRP A 209 -8.28 12.04 -5.27
C TRP A 209 -7.95 12.30 -3.81
N LYS A 210 -8.74 11.79 -2.85
CA LYS A 210 -8.48 12.01 -1.41
C LYS A 210 -7.15 11.39 -0.96
N PRO A 211 -6.86 10.09 -1.16
CA PRO A 211 -5.54 9.55 -0.80
C PRO A 211 -4.39 10.13 -1.60
N ILE A 212 -4.61 10.48 -2.88
CA ILE A 212 -3.57 11.10 -3.72
C ILE A 212 -3.22 12.49 -3.18
N LEU A 213 -4.23 13.30 -2.85
CA LEU A 213 -4.03 14.62 -2.24
C LEU A 213 -3.35 14.50 -0.88
N LEU A 214 -3.78 13.53 -0.06
CA LEU A 214 -3.17 13.22 1.23
C LEU A 214 -1.66 12.95 1.06
N MET A 215 -1.30 12.08 0.12
CA MET A 215 0.11 11.79 -0.17
C MET A 215 0.86 12.98 -0.72
N ALA A 216 0.24 13.76 -1.61
CA ALA A 216 0.85 14.96 -2.15
C ALA A 216 1.19 15.95 -1.03
N VAL A 217 0.25 16.26 -0.13
CA VAL A 217 0.49 17.19 0.99
C VAL A 217 1.60 16.68 1.92
N CYS A 218 1.57 15.39 2.29
CA CYS A 218 2.63 14.80 3.12
C CYS A 218 4.00 14.85 2.46
N THR A 219 4.07 14.44 1.20
CA THR A 219 5.34 14.36 0.46
C THR A 219 5.88 15.76 0.22
N PHE A 220 5.00 16.72 -0.09
CA PHE A 220 5.35 18.12 -0.21
C PHE A 220 6.00 18.64 1.07
N ALA A 221 5.32 18.46 2.19
CA ALA A 221 5.78 18.98 3.46
C ALA A 221 7.08 18.29 3.92
N ALA A 222 7.29 17.03 3.53
CA ALA A 222 8.52 16.31 3.83
C ALA A 222 9.66 16.87 2.97
N ALA A 223 9.40 17.07 1.68
CA ALA A 223 10.38 17.57 0.73
C ALA A 223 10.69 19.06 0.89
N PHE A 224 9.76 19.85 1.43
CA PHE A 224 9.95 21.25 1.81
C PHE A 224 10.84 21.35 3.06
N GLY A 225 12.05 20.81 3.00
CA GLY A 225 12.97 20.66 4.11
C GLY A 225 14.28 20.02 3.66
N ALA A 226 15.23 19.85 4.57
CA ALA A 226 16.58 19.36 4.24
C ALA A 226 16.72 17.81 4.18
N LEU A 227 15.63 17.05 4.00
CA LEU A 227 15.69 15.58 3.99
C LEU A 227 16.68 14.95 2.98
N PRO A 228 16.85 15.47 1.75
CA PRO A 228 17.80 14.87 0.79
C PRO A 228 19.26 15.03 1.20
N MET A 229 19.54 15.97 2.11
CA MET A 229 20.88 16.27 2.61
C MET A 229 21.25 15.43 3.84
N GLN A 230 20.31 14.69 4.43
CA GLN A 230 20.56 13.89 5.62
C GLN A 230 21.15 12.53 5.24
N VAL A 231 22.35 12.25 5.75
CA VAL A 231 22.99 10.94 5.59
C VAL A 231 22.10 9.88 6.23
N LEU A 232 21.90 8.76 5.53
CA LEU A 232 21.15 7.62 6.03
C LEU A 232 21.79 7.12 7.34
N VAL A 233 21.05 7.20 8.46
CA VAL A 233 21.50 6.75 9.78
C VAL A 233 20.78 5.46 10.19
N PRO A 234 21.32 4.68 11.16
CA PRO A 234 20.66 3.48 11.67
C PRO A 234 19.24 3.73 12.20
N GLY A 235 18.96 4.95 12.67
CA GLY A 235 17.63 5.37 13.11
C GLY A 235 16.55 5.18 12.05
N ASN A 236 16.82 5.51 10.77
CA ASN A 236 15.87 5.33 9.67
C ASN A 236 15.42 3.86 9.57
N VAL A 237 16.40 2.96 9.45
CA VAL A 237 16.16 1.51 9.33
C VAL A 237 15.36 1.00 10.53
N ALA A 238 15.73 1.42 11.75
CA ALA A 238 15.03 1.03 12.97
C ALA A 238 13.56 1.49 12.97
N GLY A 239 13.28 2.70 12.50
CA GLY A 239 11.91 3.24 12.40
C GLY A 239 11.02 2.44 11.45
N ALA A 240 11.50 2.17 10.23
CA ALA A 240 10.76 1.35 9.28
C ALA A 240 10.59 -0.11 9.76
N MET A 241 11.61 -0.70 10.39
CA MET A 241 11.52 -2.04 10.97
C MET A 241 10.51 -2.10 12.13
N PHE A 242 10.47 -1.07 12.99
CA PHE A 242 9.52 -0.99 14.10
C PHE A 242 8.07 -0.98 13.59
N VAL A 243 7.76 -0.14 12.61
CA VAL A 243 6.41 -0.03 12.04
C VAL A 243 5.99 -1.32 11.34
N THR A 244 6.88 -1.89 10.53
CA THR A 244 6.58 -3.15 9.84
C THR A 244 6.39 -4.30 10.83
N ALA A 245 7.22 -4.41 11.87
CA ALA A 245 7.02 -5.39 12.94
C ALA A 245 5.69 -5.20 13.67
N LEU A 246 5.29 -3.95 13.94
CA LEU A 246 4.00 -3.64 14.55
C LEU A 246 2.84 -4.10 13.66
N VAL A 247 2.87 -3.79 12.36
CA VAL A 247 1.83 -4.21 11.41
C VAL A 247 1.79 -5.73 11.29
N LEU A 248 2.95 -6.40 11.22
CA LEU A 248 3.03 -7.86 11.20
C LEU A 248 2.43 -8.48 12.44
N PHE A 249 2.79 -7.99 13.62
CA PHE A 249 2.22 -8.45 14.88
C PHE A 249 0.70 -8.26 14.91
N GLY A 250 0.23 -7.09 14.46
CA GLY A 250 -1.19 -6.77 14.33
C GLY A 250 -1.94 -7.79 13.46
N VAL A 251 -1.47 -8.00 12.22
CA VAL A 251 -2.08 -8.95 11.27
C VAL A 251 -2.04 -10.39 11.81
N LEU A 252 -0.90 -10.83 12.35
CA LEU A 252 -0.68 -12.23 12.76
C LEU A 252 -1.37 -12.59 14.07
N SER A 253 -1.59 -11.62 14.96
CA SER A 253 -2.28 -11.85 16.23
C SER A 253 -3.74 -12.29 16.08
N ALA A 254 -4.32 -12.18 14.86
CA ALA A 254 -5.74 -12.42 14.57
C ALA A 254 -6.67 -11.71 15.58
N SER A 255 -6.19 -10.61 16.16
CA SER A 255 -6.92 -9.87 17.17
C SER A 255 -8.14 -9.25 16.53
N ARG A 256 -9.30 -9.37 17.19
CA ARG A 256 -10.53 -8.66 16.80
C ARG A 256 -10.32 -7.14 16.70
N TRP A 257 -9.27 -6.62 17.31
CA TRP A 257 -8.87 -5.23 17.28
C TRP A 257 -8.13 -4.86 16.00
N PHE A 258 -7.55 -5.80 15.26
CA PHE A 258 -6.80 -5.50 14.04
C PHE A 258 -7.71 -5.62 12.81
N ASN A 259 -8.40 -4.52 12.51
CA ASN A 259 -9.23 -4.35 11.32
C ASN A 259 -8.59 -3.31 10.40
N PHE A 260 -9.07 -3.23 9.15
CA PHE A 260 -8.64 -2.20 8.20
C PHE A 260 -8.74 -0.78 8.79
N ASP A 261 -9.80 -0.50 9.56
CA ASP A 261 -9.99 0.77 10.26
C ASP A 261 -8.93 1.05 11.34
N THR A 262 -8.38 0.01 11.98
CA THR A 262 -7.34 0.14 12.99
C THR A 262 -5.98 0.50 12.38
N ILE A 263 -5.67 -0.07 11.21
CA ILE A 263 -4.46 0.30 10.45
C ILE A 263 -4.49 1.80 10.13
N TYR A 264 -5.64 2.29 9.66
CA TYR A 264 -5.89 3.72 9.44
C TYR A 264 -5.75 4.53 10.74
N GLN A 265 -6.40 4.09 11.82
CA GLN A 265 -6.40 4.82 13.09
C GLN A 265 -5.01 4.92 13.73
N LEU A 266 -4.12 3.98 13.44
CA LEU A 266 -2.75 4.01 13.91
C LEU A 266 -1.82 4.81 12.98
N ALA A 267 -2.09 4.80 11.68
CA ALA A 267 -1.24 5.47 10.69
C ALA A 267 -1.15 6.98 10.91
N PHE A 268 -2.29 7.64 11.14
CA PHE A 268 -2.36 9.10 11.25
C PHE A 268 -1.63 9.66 12.47
N PRO A 269 -1.85 9.14 13.71
CA PRO A 269 -1.09 9.59 14.88
C PRO A 269 0.42 9.34 14.75
N LEU A 270 0.83 8.16 14.29
CA LEU A 270 2.25 7.85 14.08
C LEU A 270 2.87 8.79 13.04
N PHE A 271 2.14 9.11 11.97
CA PHE A 271 2.60 10.04 10.96
C PHE A 271 2.75 11.46 11.52
N ILE A 272 1.76 11.97 12.26
CA ILE A 272 1.81 13.30 12.91
C ILE A 272 3.02 13.39 13.84
N VAL A 273 3.23 12.36 14.69
CA VAL A 273 4.39 12.29 15.58
C VAL A 273 5.67 12.30 14.76
N GLY A 274 5.77 11.46 13.72
CA GLY A 274 6.91 11.41 12.82
C GLY A 274 7.27 12.78 12.25
N PHE A 275 6.26 13.54 11.83
CA PHE A 275 6.41 14.87 11.24
C PHE A 275 6.85 15.94 12.26
N LEU A 276 6.26 15.93 13.45
CA LEU A 276 6.61 16.88 14.51
C LEU A 276 8.07 16.72 14.97
N PHE A 277 8.60 15.50 14.94
CA PHE A 277 10.00 15.24 15.30
C PHE A 277 11.01 15.63 14.24
N VAL A 278 10.59 15.95 13.00
CA VAL A 278 11.49 16.49 11.96
C VAL A 278 11.86 17.95 12.24
N MET A 279 11.15 18.59 13.16
CA MET A 279 11.47 19.95 13.59
C MET A 279 12.86 20.06 14.22
N PRO A 280 13.73 20.97 13.72
CA PRO A 280 15.02 21.23 14.32
C PRO A 280 14.94 21.55 15.83
N THR A 281 13.86 22.20 16.26
CA THR A 281 13.61 22.57 17.66
C THR A 281 13.39 21.38 18.60
N PHE A 282 12.86 20.26 18.09
CA PHE A 282 12.61 19.04 18.87
C PHE A 282 13.68 17.96 18.64
N GLY A 283 14.48 18.09 17.57
CA GLY A 283 15.49 17.14 17.12
C GLY A 283 16.85 17.27 17.80
N GLY A 284 16.93 17.16 19.14
CA GLY A 284 18.21 17.14 19.85
C GLY A 284 19.10 15.91 19.53
N ASN A 285 18.53 14.88 18.89
CA ASN A 285 19.24 13.66 18.48
C ASN A 285 18.82 13.24 17.06
N ALA A 286 19.77 13.27 16.12
CA ALA A 286 19.56 12.91 14.72
C ALA A 286 19.03 11.48 14.51
N GLN A 287 19.36 10.53 15.40
CA GLN A 287 18.87 9.15 15.29
C GLN A 287 17.38 9.04 15.62
N ILE A 288 16.91 9.77 16.66
CA ILE A 288 15.50 9.75 17.07
C ILE A 288 14.64 10.42 16.00
N MET A 289 15.10 11.56 15.48
CA MET A 289 14.44 12.24 14.36
C MET A 289 14.29 11.30 13.15
N ALA A 290 15.38 10.66 12.72
CA ALA A 290 15.38 9.74 11.60
C ALA A 290 14.46 8.52 11.81
N LEU A 291 14.40 8.00 13.04
CA LEU A 291 13.51 6.90 13.42
C LEU A 291 12.04 7.31 13.31
N CYS A 292 11.66 8.42 13.94
CA CYS A 292 10.28 8.92 13.93
C CYS A 292 9.81 9.24 12.51
N TYR A 293 10.67 9.89 11.71
CA TYR A 293 10.36 10.22 10.32
C TYR A 293 10.12 8.97 9.47
N ASP A 294 11.07 8.02 9.44
CA ASP A 294 10.98 6.85 8.56
C ASP A 294 9.89 5.88 9.01
N ALA A 295 9.60 5.82 10.31
CA ALA A 295 8.43 5.15 10.85
C ALA A 295 7.13 5.75 10.29
N GLY A 296 6.94 7.07 10.43
CA GLY A 296 5.75 7.77 9.92
C GLY A 296 5.58 7.60 8.42
N TYR A 297 6.63 7.86 7.64
CA TYR A 297 6.63 7.73 6.18
C TYR A 297 6.31 6.30 5.73
N THR A 298 6.93 5.29 6.37
CA THR A 298 6.68 3.88 6.05
C THR A 298 5.23 3.50 6.34
N MET A 299 4.68 3.91 7.49
CA MET A 299 3.29 3.62 7.84
C MET A 299 2.30 4.24 6.84
N LEU A 300 2.53 5.49 6.46
CA LEU A 300 1.71 6.18 5.46
C LEU A 300 1.83 5.51 4.10
N SER A 301 3.04 5.19 3.64
CA SER A 301 3.25 4.50 2.36
C SER A 301 2.56 3.13 2.34
N MET A 302 2.61 2.38 3.44
CA MET A 302 1.90 1.11 3.58
C MET A 302 0.39 1.31 3.52
N TYR A 303 -0.13 2.30 4.24
CA TYR A 303 -1.56 2.63 4.23
C TYR A 303 -2.06 2.92 2.81
N ILE A 304 -1.37 3.78 2.04
CA ILE A 304 -1.77 4.05 0.65
C ILE A 304 -1.66 2.81 -0.22
N MET A 305 -0.61 2.01 -0.09
CA MET A 305 -0.51 0.75 -0.86
C MET A 305 -1.71 -0.16 -0.59
N ILE A 306 -2.13 -0.31 0.66
CA ILE A 306 -3.30 -1.13 1.03
C ILE A 306 -4.59 -0.50 0.47
N VAL A 307 -4.78 0.82 0.58
CA VAL A 307 -5.97 1.50 0.05
C VAL A 307 -6.06 1.38 -1.47
N MET A 308 -4.97 1.63 -2.19
CA MET A 308 -4.94 1.54 -3.66
C MET A 308 -5.16 0.10 -4.12
N SER A 309 -4.52 -0.86 -3.47
CA SER A 309 -4.71 -2.28 -3.76
C SER A 309 -6.14 -2.72 -3.46
N ASN A 310 -6.74 -2.23 -2.36
CA ASN A 310 -8.14 -2.48 -2.04
C ASN A 310 -9.09 -1.94 -3.12
N ILE A 311 -8.80 -0.76 -3.67
CA ILE A 311 -9.60 -0.17 -4.75
C ILE A 311 -9.48 -1.02 -6.02
N THR A 312 -8.27 -1.45 -6.40
CA THR A 312 -8.09 -2.37 -7.52
C THR A 312 -8.81 -3.69 -7.28
N TYR A 313 -8.65 -4.29 -6.10
CA TYR A 313 -9.24 -5.58 -5.74
C TYR A 313 -10.78 -5.53 -5.72
N ARG A 314 -11.37 -4.47 -5.17
CA ARG A 314 -12.84 -4.35 -5.03
C ARG A 314 -13.52 -3.86 -6.30
N PHE A 315 -12.97 -2.87 -6.96
CA PHE A 315 -13.64 -2.17 -8.08
C PHE A 315 -13.12 -2.62 -9.45
N GLY A 316 -12.12 -3.50 -9.51
CA GLY A 316 -11.52 -3.96 -10.76
C GLY A 316 -10.79 -2.87 -11.54
N VAL A 317 -10.48 -1.74 -10.91
CA VAL A 317 -9.77 -0.63 -11.58
C VAL A 317 -8.31 -0.99 -11.77
N SER A 318 -7.79 -0.78 -12.97
CA SER A 318 -6.38 -1.04 -13.30
C SER A 318 -5.40 -0.46 -12.27
N ALA A 319 -4.58 -1.32 -11.66
CA ALA A 319 -3.55 -0.91 -10.72
C ALA A 319 -2.54 0.05 -11.36
N VAL A 320 -2.21 -0.15 -12.64
CA VAL A 320 -1.27 0.68 -13.41
C VAL A 320 -1.79 2.11 -13.53
N TRP A 321 -3.10 2.27 -13.78
CA TRP A 321 -3.75 3.57 -13.87
C TRP A 321 -3.69 4.33 -12.55
N ILE A 322 -4.20 3.72 -11.46
CA ILE A 322 -4.30 4.38 -10.17
C ILE A 322 -2.91 4.67 -9.58
N ASN A 323 -2.05 3.64 -9.49
CA ASN A 323 -0.74 3.79 -8.85
C ASN A 323 0.23 4.60 -9.71
N GLY A 324 0.09 4.57 -11.04
CA GLY A 324 0.93 5.36 -11.94
C GLY A 324 0.67 6.86 -11.82
N ILE A 325 -0.61 7.28 -11.74
CA ILE A 325 -0.99 8.67 -11.48
C ILE A 325 -0.52 9.10 -10.09
N GLU A 326 -0.78 8.27 -9.07
CA GLU A 326 -0.38 8.54 -7.70
C GLU A 326 1.14 8.76 -7.59
N ARG A 327 1.96 7.86 -8.16
CA ARG A 327 3.42 7.99 -8.15
C ARG A 327 3.90 9.21 -8.92
N GLY A 328 3.33 9.46 -10.10
CA GLY A 328 3.67 10.63 -10.91
C GLY A 328 3.45 11.93 -10.15
N ILE A 329 2.27 12.10 -9.52
CA ILE A 329 1.95 13.28 -8.71
C ILE A 329 2.88 13.37 -7.50
N ARG A 330 3.11 12.25 -6.79
CA ARG A 330 3.95 12.23 -5.60
C ARG A 330 5.35 12.78 -5.87
N TYR A 331 5.99 12.33 -6.96
CA TYR A 331 7.35 12.76 -7.31
C TYR A 331 7.45 14.18 -7.85
N VAL A 332 6.43 14.63 -8.61
CA VAL A 332 6.36 16.04 -9.03
C VAL A 332 6.25 16.95 -7.79
N VAL A 333 5.41 16.56 -6.83
CA VAL A 333 5.20 17.32 -5.59
C VAL A 333 6.44 17.29 -4.69
N GLU A 334 7.14 16.16 -4.61
CA GLU A 334 8.44 16.06 -3.93
C GLU A 334 9.46 17.04 -4.51
N LEU A 335 9.63 17.03 -5.84
CA LEU A 335 10.55 17.95 -6.52
C LEU A 335 10.17 19.42 -6.29
N MET A 336 8.88 19.75 -6.35
CA MET A 336 8.40 21.10 -6.08
C MET A 336 8.68 21.55 -4.64
N GLY A 337 8.46 20.67 -3.65
CA GLY A 337 8.75 20.95 -2.25
C GLY A 337 10.22 21.28 -2.03
N TRP A 338 11.11 20.45 -2.61
CA TRP A 338 12.54 20.68 -2.50
C TRP A 338 13.01 21.95 -3.22
N LEU A 339 12.57 22.19 -4.46
CA LEU A 339 12.93 23.40 -5.21
C LEU A 339 12.50 24.68 -4.47
N MET A 340 11.31 24.66 -3.86
CA MET A 340 10.85 25.80 -3.07
C MET A 340 11.64 25.97 -1.78
N PHE A 341 12.03 24.89 -1.11
CA PHE A 341 12.91 24.98 0.06
C PHE A 341 14.28 25.55 -0.34
N ALA A 342 14.91 25.02 -1.38
CA ALA A 342 16.21 25.49 -1.88
C ALA A 342 16.16 26.96 -2.32
N GLY A 343 15.11 27.37 -3.03
CA GLY A 343 14.89 28.75 -3.44
C GLY A 343 14.64 29.69 -2.26
N ALA A 344 13.87 29.26 -1.26
CA ALA A 344 13.65 30.00 -0.03
C ALA A 344 14.95 30.16 0.78
N SER A 345 15.73 29.07 0.94
CA SER A 345 17.03 29.12 1.60
C SER A 345 18.00 30.09 0.93
N ALA A 346 18.03 30.11 -0.41
CA ALA A 346 18.91 31.00 -1.17
C ALA A 346 18.50 32.47 -1.12
N SER A 347 17.21 32.78 -0.97
CA SER A 347 16.68 34.15 -1.03
C SER A 347 16.39 34.80 0.32
N LEU A 348 15.90 34.03 1.30
CA LEU A 348 15.46 34.49 2.62
C LEU A 348 16.46 34.18 3.74
N GLY A 349 17.46 33.35 3.47
CA GLY A 349 18.42 32.85 4.46
C GLY A 349 17.92 31.63 5.24
N GLU A 350 18.86 30.89 5.85
CA GLU A 350 18.60 29.61 6.51
C GLU A 350 17.67 29.73 7.73
N GLU A 351 17.81 30.78 8.53
CA GLU A 351 17.04 30.98 9.76
C GLU A 351 15.53 31.19 9.49
N VAL A 352 15.22 32.08 8.55
CA VAL A 352 13.84 32.34 8.11
C VAL A 352 13.25 31.09 7.46
N THR A 353 14.03 30.40 6.63
CA THR A 353 13.57 29.18 5.94
C THR A 353 13.28 28.03 6.92
N SER A 354 14.11 27.86 7.95
CA SER A 354 13.87 26.88 9.02
C SER A 354 12.58 27.20 9.79
N THR A 355 12.30 28.48 10.05
CA THR A 355 11.06 28.92 10.70
C THR A 355 9.83 28.65 9.82
N LEU A 356 9.93 28.92 8.51
CA LEU A 356 8.88 28.60 7.53
C LEU A 356 8.61 27.10 7.46
N TYR A 357 9.66 26.28 7.45
CA TYR A 357 9.53 24.83 7.52
C TYR A 357 8.77 24.38 8.78
N GLY A 358 9.09 25.03 9.91
CA GLY A 358 8.34 24.95 11.16
C GLY A 358 6.85 25.13 11.00
N GLY A 359 6.46 26.27 10.45
CA GLY A 359 5.06 26.61 10.21
C GLY A 359 4.34 25.60 9.32
N VAL A 360 4.95 25.23 8.17
CA VAL A 360 4.34 24.28 7.21
C VAL A 360 4.06 22.93 7.86
N THR A 361 5.02 22.39 8.61
CA THR A 361 4.89 21.11 9.30
C THR A 361 3.80 21.15 10.36
N VAL A 362 3.70 22.23 11.15
CA VAL A 362 2.64 22.37 12.16
C VAL A 362 1.27 22.46 11.50
N VAL A 363 1.13 23.24 10.42
CA VAL A 363 -0.13 23.33 9.65
C VAL A 363 -0.54 21.96 9.11
N VAL A 364 0.41 21.19 8.57
CA VAL A 364 0.15 19.83 8.09
C VAL A 364 -0.25 18.92 9.25
N ALA A 365 0.48 18.90 10.35
CA ALA A 365 0.16 18.10 11.54
C ALA A 365 -1.25 18.42 12.08
N VAL A 366 -1.62 19.71 12.17
CA VAL A 366 -2.95 20.16 12.61
C VAL A 366 -4.03 19.74 11.61
N THR A 367 -3.77 19.89 10.30
CA THR A 367 -4.70 19.45 9.26
C THR A 367 -4.97 17.95 9.34
N PHE A 368 -3.92 17.16 9.56
CA PHE A 368 -4.02 15.71 9.73
C PHE A 368 -4.78 15.34 11.01
N ALA A 369 -4.52 16.03 12.11
CA ALA A 369 -5.28 15.86 13.34
C ALA A 369 -6.76 16.18 13.12
N ALA A 370 -7.07 17.28 12.44
CA ALA A 370 -8.45 17.66 12.12
C ALA A 370 -9.15 16.61 11.25
N ILE A 371 -8.49 16.11 10.19
CA ILE A 371 -9.02 15.02 9.35
C ILE A 371 -9.26 13.77 10.21
N PHE A 372 -8.29 13.38 11.03
CA PHE A 372 -8.39 12.21 11.90
C PHE A 372 -9.59 12.28 12.85
N PHE A 373 -9.84 13.44 13.47
CA PHE A 373 -10.97 13.62 14.39
C PHE A 373 -12.32 13.77 13.68
N THR A 374 -12.34 14.35 12.48
CA THR A 374 -13.58 14.62 11.72
C THR A 374 -14.08 13.39 10.96
N GLU A 375 -13.16 12.59 10.39
CA GLU A 375 -13.46 11.49 9.48
C GLU A 375 -13.42 10.11 10.18
N ARG A 376 -14.19 9.96 11.28
CA ARG A 376 -14.37 8.66 11.95
C ARG A 376 -15.20 7.70 11.07
N GLY A 377 -14.55 6.90 10.24
CA GLY A 377 -15.18 5.80 9.49
C GLY A 377 -15.24 5.99 7.97
N LEU A 378 -14.19 6.55 7.37
CA LEU A 378 -14.14 6.87 5.94
C LEU A 378 -13.89 5.68 4.99
N SER A 379 -13.89 4.43 5.47
CA SER A 379 -13.37 3.26 4.77
C SER A 379 -13.99 2.95 3.39
N ALA A 380 -15.29 3.21 3.16
CA ALA A 380 -15.95 2.73 1.95
C ALA A 380 -15.92 3.68 0.72
N LYS A 381 -15.69 4.99 0.90
CA LYS A 381 -15.83 5.99 -0.19
C LYS A 381 -14.73 7.08 -0.14
N TRP A 382 -13.46 6.68 -0.19
CA TRP A 382 -12.32 7.62 -0.26
C TRP A 382 -12.23 8.34 -1.62
N GLY A 383 -13.21 9.20 -1.92
CA GLY A 383 -13.16 10.10 -3.07
C GLY A 383 -13.32 9.43 -4.43
N ILE A 384 -13.87 8.21 -4.47
CA ILE A 384 -14.27 7.56 -5.72
C ILE A 384 -15.45 8.33 -6.30
N VAL A 385 -15.14 9.26 -7.21
CA VAL A 385 -16.16 9.90 -8.06
C VAL A 385 -16.33 8.97 -9.26
N LEU A 386 -17.36 8.12 -9.21
CA LEU A 386 -17.83 7.42 -10.41
C LEU A 386 -18.41 8.49 -11.33
N LYS A 387 -17.62 8.91 -12.31
CA LYS A 387 -18.08 9.84 -13.34
C LYS A 387 -18.91 9.00 -14.32
N ASP A 388 -20.21 9.25 -14.31
CA ASP A 388 -21.27 8.71 -15.17
C ASP A 388 -21.83 7.32 -14.75
N ASP A 389 -23.15 7.31 -14.52
CA ASP A 389 -24.13 6.20 -14.42
C ASP A 389 -23.69 4.85 -13.77
N PRO A 390 -24.41 4.31 -12.75
CA PRO A 390 -24.21 2.95 -12.21
C PRO A 390 -24.08 1.81 -13.25
N MET A 391 -24.45 2.06 -14.52
CA MET A 391 -24.29 1.12 -15.63
C MET A 391 -22.84 0.95 -16.13
N GLY A 392 -21.90 1.87 -15.84
CA GLY A 392 -20.51 1.81 -16.34
C GLY A 392 -19.46 1.12 -15.44
N ALA A 393 -19.77 0.84 -14.17
CA ALA A 393 -18.89 0.01 -13.34
C ALA A 393 -18.96 -1.46 -13.82
N SER A 394 -17.84 -2.20 -13.79
CA SER A 394 -17.87 -3.65 -14.05
C SER A 394 -18.90 -4.31 -13.12
N ALA A 395 -19.55 -5.39 -13.57
CA ALA A 395 -20.54 -6.10 -12.75
C ALA A 395 -19.97 -6.49 -11.38
N GLU A 396 -18.67 -6.80 -11.33
CA GLU A 396 -17.91 -7.11 -10.12
C GLU A 396 -17.76 -5.89 -9.18
N GLY A 397 -17.48 -4.70 -9.72
CA GLY A 397 -17.38 -3.46 -8.93
C GLY A 397 -18.71 -3.04 -8.32
N ARG A 398 -19.84 -3.27 -9.02
CA ARG A 398 -21.19 -3.08 -8.46
C ARG A 398 -21.44 -4.03 -7.29
N ILE A 399 -21.10 -5.31 -7.46
CA ILE A 399 -21.25 -6.32 -6.41
C ILE A 399 -20.42 -5.91 -5.18
N ALA A 400 -19.19 -5.47 -5.35
CA ALA A 400 -18.34 -5.05 -4.23
C ALA A 400 -18.88 -3.84 -3.45
N ILE A 401 -19.49 -2.86 -4.13
CA ILE A 401 -20.19 -1.74 -3.47
C ILE A 401 -21.35 -2.27 -2.64
N ARG A 402 -22.19 -3.13 -3.22
CA ARG A 402 -23.36 -3.68 -2.53
C ARG A 402 -22.97 -4.56 -1.34
N VAL A 403 -21.88 -5.33 -1.46
CA VAL A 403 -21.29 -6.09 -0.36
C VAL A 403 -20.82 -5.16 0.77
N SER A 404 -20.13 -4.07 0.44
CA SER A 404 -19.68 -3.09 1.44
C SER A 404 -20.85 -2.37 2.12
N ASP A 405 -21.87 -1.98 1.36
CA ASP A 405 -23.07 -1.32 1.89
C ASP A 405 -23.85 -2.27 2.81
N LEU A 406 -24.02 -3.53 2.39
CA LEU A 406 -24.66 -4.57 3.20
C LEU A 406 -23.87 -4.89 4.47
N SER A 407 -22.55 -5.01 4.35
CA SER A 407 -21.63 -5.20 5.47
C SER A 407 -21.83 -4.13 6.53
N ARG A 408 -21.90 -2.86 6.11
CA ARG A 408 -22.13 -1.73 7.02
C ARG A 408 -23.54 -1.72 7.61
N ALA A 409 -24.56 -2.00 6.80
CA ALA A 409 -25.96 -2.02 7.25
C ALA A 409 -26.19 -3.06 8.37
N TYR A 410 -25.48 -4.19 8.31
CA TYR A 410 -25.62 -5.30 9.25
C TYR A 410 -24.44 -5.47 10.23
N ASN A 411 -23.52 -4.50 10.28
CA ASN A 411 -22.31 -4.54 11.12
C ASN A 411 -21.54 -5.87 11.01
N LEU A 412 -21.31 -6.31 9.76
CA LEU A 412 -20.44 -7.44 9.49
C LEU A 412 -19.00 -7.05 9.84
N SER A 413 -18.24 -8.02 10.35
CA SER A 413 -16.80 -7.86 10.57
C SER A 413 -16.06 -7.86 9.23
N PRO A 414 -14.82 -7.34 9.15
CA PRO A 414 -14.05 -7.35 7.90
C PRO A 414 -13.91 -8.76 7.32
N ARG A 415 -13.77 -9.77 8.19
CA ARG A 415 -13.68 -11.17 7.74
C ARG A 415 -14.99 -11.71 7.18
N GLU A 416 -16.12 -11.29 7.75
CA GLU A 416 -17.45 -11.64 7.23
C GLU A 416 -17.73 -10.93 5.89
N GLU A 417 -17.27 -9.68 5.72
CA GLU A 417 -17.35 -8.95 4.45
C GLU A 417 -16.51 -9.63 3.35
N GLU A 418 -15.30 -10.10 3.67
CA GLU A 418 -14.48 -10.86 2.72
C GLU A 418 -15.16 -12.16 2.28
N VAL A 419 -15.73 -12.90 3.23
CA VAL A 419 -16.48 -14.13 2.93
C VAL A 419 -17.72 -13.82 2.09
N LEU A 420 -18.45 -12.74 2.42
CA LEU A 420 -19.60 -12.27 1.66
C LEU A 420 -19.23 -11.90 0.22
N GLN A 421 -18.11 -11.20 0.02
CA GLN A 421 -17.60 -10.84 -1.30
C GLN A 421 -17.35 -12.07 -2.18
N LEU A 422 -16.69 -13.09 -1.62
CA LEU A 422 -16.37 -14.32 -2.35
C LEU A 422 -17.63 -15.13 -2.67
N ILE A 423 -18.62 -15.17 -1.76
CA ILE A 423 -19.93 -15.77 -2.03
C ILE A 423 -20.64 -15.06 -3.18
N ALA A 424 -20.58 -13.72 -3.20
CA ALA A 424 -21.19 -12.89 -4.23
C ALA A 424 -20.49 -13.05 -5.59
N GLN A 425 -19.19 -13.37 -5.59
CA GLN A 425 -18.41 -13.75 -6.77
C GLN A 425 -18.63 -15.20 -7.23
N GLY A 426 -19.44 -15.97 -6.49
CA GLY A 426 -19.83 -17.33 -6.85
C GLY A 426 -18.97 -18.45 -6.26
N ASP A 427 -17.99 -18.14 -5.40
CA ASP A 427 -17.09 -19.15 -4.85
C ASP A 427 -17.81 -20.20 -3.99
N THR A 428 -17.30 -21.43 -4.06
CA THR A 428 -17.68 -22.54 -3.18
C THR A 428 -17.00 -22.44 -1.82
N VAL A 429 -17.54 -23.13 -0.81
CA VAL A 429 -16.95 -23.15 0.54
C VAL A 429 -15.49 -23.65 0.55
N ALA A 430 -15.15 -24.57 -0.37
CA ALA A 430 -13.80 -25.07 -0.53
C ALA A 430 -12.87 -23.97 -1.10
N GLU A 431 -13.27 -23.34 -2.20
CA GLU A 431 -12.51 -22.25 -2.82
C GLU A 431 -12.33 -21.07 -1.88
N ILE A 432 -13.39 -20.68 -1.14
CA ILE A 432 -13.30 -19.65 -0.10
C ILE A 432 -12.27 -20.06 0.96
N GLY A 433 -12.25 -21.34 1.37
CA GLY A 433 -11.27 -21.85 2.33
C GLY A 433 -9.83 -21.68 1.84
N ASP A 434 -9.58 -21.97 0.56
CA ASP A 434 -8.28 -21.83 -0.08
C ASP A 434 -7.90 -20.35 -0.26
N VAL A 435 -8.83 -19.53 -0.75
CA VAL A 435 -8.68 -18.07 -0.95
C VAL A 435 -8.55 -17.33 0.38
N LEU A 436 -9.04 -17.88 1.48
CA LEU A 436 -8.93 -17.24 2.79
C LEU A 436 -7.91 -17.93 3.71
N TYR A 437 -7.27 -19.02 3.24
CA TYR A 437 -6.35 -19.89 4.00
C TYR A 437 -6.92 -20.36 5.36
N VAL A 438 -8.19 -20.77 5.36
CA VAL A 438 -8.91 -21.27 6.55
C VAL A 438 -9.61 -22.59 6.25
N SER A 439 -9.90 -23.38 7.29
CA SER A 439 -10.64 -24.63 7.11
C SER A 439 -12.05 -24.38 6.57
N GLN A 440 -12.60 -25.32 5.80
CA GLN A 440 -13.99 -25.24 5.34
C GLN A 440 -14.99 -25.08 6.51
N GLY A 441 -14.69 -25.70 7.67
CA GLY A 441 -15.49 -25.52 8.89
C GLY A 441 -15.51 -24.07 9.38
N THR A 442 -14.36 -23.38 9.31
CA THR A 442 -14.25 -21.95 9.63
C THR A 442 -15.02 -21.08 8.64
N VAL A 443 -14.98 -21.41 7.34
CA VAL A 443 -15.78 -20.72 6.32
C VAL A 443 -17.27 -20.87 6.61
N LYS A 444 -17.75 -22.09 6.86
CA LYS A 444 -19.16 -22.34 7.22
C LYS A 444 -19.59 -21.58 8.47
N ALA A 445 -18.71 -21.46 9.46
CA ALA A 445 -18.97 -20.67 10.65
C ALA A 445 -19.16 -19.18 10.33
N HIS A 446 -18.30 -18.59 9.48
CA HIS A 446 -18.46 -17.21 9.01
C HIS A 446 -19.77 -17.03 8.20
N ILE A 447 -20.11 -17.97 7.32
CA ILE A 447 -21.37 -17.96 6.56
C ILE A 447 -22.58 -17.94 7.51
N ASN A 448 -22.60 -18.83 8.49
CA ASN A 448 -23.68 -18.89 9.47
C ASN A 448 -23.79 -17.60 10.30
N HIS A 449 -22.66 -16.95 10.60
CA HIS A 449 -22.65 -15.66 11.29
C HIS A 449 -23.22 -14.55 10.41
N ILE A 450 -22.87 -14.50 9.13
CA ILE A 450 -23.44 -13.57 8.15
C ILE A 450 -24.95 -13.78 8.09
N TYR A 451 -25.42 -15.01 7.92
CA TYR A 451 -26.84 -15.35 7.88
C TYR A 451 -27.58 -14.87 9.12
N ARG A 452 -27.04 -15.13 10.31
CA ARG A 452 -27.62 -14.68 11.57
C ARG A 452 -27.65 -13.15 11.70
N LYS A 453 -26.59 -12.45 11.28
CA LYS A 453 -26.52 -10.98 11.34
C LYS A 453 -27.45 -10.32 10.33
N CYS A 454 -27.56 -10.87 9.13
CA CYS A 454 -28.45 -10.39 8.08
C CYS A 454 -29.91 -10.80 8.29
N GLY A 455 -30.18 -11.75 9.20
CA GLY A 455 -31.53 -12.25 9.48
C GLY A 455 -32.09 -13.14 8.37
N ILE A 456 -31.21 -13.92 7.72
CA ILE A 456 -31.54 -14.80 6.59
C ILE A 456 -31.09 -16.24 6.88
N HIS A 457 -31.55 -17.18 6.05
CA HIS A 457 -31.33 -18.60 6.24
C HIS A 457 -30.71 -19.33 5.04
N SER A 458 -30.52 -18.64 3.91
CA SER A 458 -30.03 -19.27 2.69
C SER A 458 -29.07 -18.40 1.89
N LYS A 459 -28.25 -19.04 1.04
CA LYS A 459 -27.41 -18.36 0.04
C LYS A 459 -28.26 -17.56 -0.95
N SER A 460 -29.45 -18.05 -1.29
CA SER A 460 -30.37 -17.36 -2.20
C SER A 460 -30.84 -16.03 -1.60
N GLU A 461 -31.31 -16.04 -0.35
CA GLU A 461 -31.72 -14.82 0.35
C GLU A 461 -30.55 -13.83 0.50
N LEU A 462 -29.33 -14.31 0.69
CA LEU A 462 -28.14 -13.45 0.77
C LEU A 462 -27.88 -12.73 -0.55
N LEU A 463 -27.99 -13.45 -1.67
CA LEU A 463 -27.81 -12.89 -3.01
C LEU A 463 -28.96 -11.94 -3.38
N GLU A 464 -30.17 -12.22 -2.92
CA GLU A 464 -31.32 -11.32 -3.07
C GLU A 464 -31.08 -10.01 -2.30
N LEU A 465 -30.65 -10.08 -1.04
CA LEU A 465 -30.28 -8.89 -0.25
C LEU A 465 -29.16 -8.07 -0.89
N LEU A 466 -28.20 -8.73 -1.53
CA LEU A 466 -27.15 -8.05 -2.30
C LEU A 466 -27.67 -7.38 -3.56
N ASN A 467 -28.83 -7.77 -4.09
CA ASN A 467 -29.42 -7.15 -5.27
C ASN A 467 -30.43 -6.04 -4.94
N ASP A 468 -30.97 -6.02 -3.71
CA ASP A 468 -32.14 -5.24 -3.31
C ASP A 468 -31.82 -4.01 -2.42
N VAL A 469 -30.57 -3.52 -2.45
CA VAL A 469 -30.02 -2.47 -1.54
C VAL A 469 -30.75 -1.10 -1.62
N GLU A 470 -31.73 -0.92 -2.52
CA GLU A 470 -32.56 0.28 -2.57
C GLU A 470 -33.59 0.41 -1.43
N LYS A 471 -33.83 -0.63 -0.62
CA LYS A 471 -34.75 -0.54 0.53
C LYS A 471 -34.15 -1.14 1.79
N PRO A 472 -33.68 -0.33 2.76
CA PRO A 472 -33.35 -0.86 4.08
C PRO A 472 -34.66 -1.31 4.76
N ARG A 473 -34.94 -2.61 4.76
CA ARG A 473 -35.92 -3.20 5.67
C ARG A 473 -35.39 -3.02 7.09
N ARG A 474 -35.91 -2.00 7.79
CA ARG A 474 -35.69 -1.81 9.23
C ARG A 474 -35.90 -3.16 9.92
N ALA A 475 -34.85 -3.63 10.60
CA ALA A 475 -34.89 -4.84 11.40
C ALA A 475 -36.14 -4.81 12.30
N ARG A 476 -37.04 -5.78 12.08
CA ARG A 476 -38.24 -6.00 12.90
C ARG A 476 -37.75 -6.21 14.34
N ARG A 477 -37.97 -5.24 15.22
CA ARG A 477 -37.68 -5.40 16.65
C ARG A 477 -38.59 -6.52 17.15
N ARG A 478 -37.97 -7.57 17.69
CA ARG A 478 -38.61 -8.64 18.46
C ARG A 478 -39.25 -7.98 19.67
N GLY A 479 -40.59 -7.89 19.72
CA GLY A 479 -41.28 -7.27 20.85
C GLY A 479 -42.74 -6.83 20.66
N GLU A 480 -43.43 -7.17 19.57
CA GLU A 480 -44.89 -7.07 19.54
C GLU A 480 -45.47 -8.46 19.78
N VAL A 481 -45.92 -8.63 21.01
CA VAL A 481 -46.70 -9.76 21.50
C VAL A 481 -48.05 -9.75 20.79
N ASP A 482 -48.43 -10.95 20.37
CA ASP A 482 -49.75 -11.37 19.96
C ASP A 482 -50.84 -10.80 20.88
N ALA A 483 -51.66 -9.90 20.36
CA ALA A 483 -52.92 -9.50 20.98
C ALA A 483 -54.03 -9.79 19.97
N GLY A 484 -54.30 -11.09 19.79
CA GLY A 484 -55.56 -11.57 19.25
C GLY A 484 -56.64 -11.56 20.33
N ASP A 485 -57.82 -11.11 19.91
CA ASP A 485 -59.17 -11.52 20.33
C ASP A 485 -59.61 -11.41 21.80
N GLU A 486 -60.50 -10.45 22.05
CA GLU A 486 -61.72 -10.45 22.90
C GLU A 486 -62.12 -8.96 23.05
N GLU A 487 -63.29 -8.42 22.68
CA GLU A 487 -64.68 -8.85 22.80
C GLU A 487 -65.56 -8.13 21.73
N ARG A 488 -66.55 -8.84 21.16
CA ARG A 488 -67.84 -8.24 20.77
C ARG A 488 -68.89 -8.75 21.78
N PRO A 489 -69.79 -7.91 22.31
CA PRO A 489 -70.80 -8.36 23.26
C PRO A 489 -72.00 -8.98 22.52
N PRO A 490 -72.68 -10.01 23.08
CA PRO A 490 -73.97 -10.44 22.58
C PRO A 490 -75.10 -9.65 23.26
N ALA A 491 -76.20 -9.49 22.52
CA ALA A 491 -77.53 -9.27 23.07
C ALA A 491 -78.19 -10.62 23.39
#